data_AF-A0A950UXR5-F1
#
_entry.id   AF-A0A950UXR5-F1
#
_cell.length_a   1.000
_cell.length_b   1.000
_cell.length_c   1.000
_cell.angle_alpha   90.00
_cell.angle_beta   90.00
_cell.angle_gamma   90.00
#
_symmetry.space_group_name_H-M   'P 1'
#
loop_
_entity.id
_entity.type
_entity.pdbx_description
1 polymer ?
#
loop_
_entity_poly.entity_id
_entity_poly.type
_entity_poly.pdbx_seq_one_letter_code
_entity_poly.pdbx_strand_id
1 'polypeptide(L)'
;MIDAALTGVWAASRPAVFDARWVPAAPAITEHFFLVVSKRADGSLEAFIRNPEHNAGAFFRTRSVTINGSRIILTAPNRDDAVGVGNADGTLTLSKIDEGSRDIRFHRASESDLRWFYPSAATSWTYQHPPDTGDGWRTATLRSVGMSEAPIASLIDAVVQSRAPSLQSPYVHSIAIERHGSLVLDRYFYGFSADQPHDVRSAGKSVTTLLATSTIASRPRCSSADTQCG
;
A
#
# COMPACT_ATOMS: atom_id res chain seq x y z
N MET A 1 2.19 -31.12 14.72
CA MET A 1 2.87 -29.99 15.40
C MET A 1 3.59 -29.03 14.44
N ILE A 2 3.58 -29.24 13.11
CA ILE A 2 4.14 -28.29 12.12
C ILE A 2 3.17 -27.13 11.84
N ASP A 3 1.86 -27.35 11.95
CA ASP A 3 0.83 -26.31 11.71
C ASP A 3 1.00 -25.09 12.62
N ALA A 4 1.27 -25.31 13.92
CA ALA A 4 1.54 -24.24 14.87
C ALA A 4 2.83 -23.47 14.57
N ALA A 5 3.79 -24.11 13.90
CA ALA A 5 5.05 -23.49 13.51
C ALA A 5 4.91 -22.63 12.24
N LEU A 6 3.82 -22.72 11.47
CA LEU A 6 3.60 -21.94 10.25
C LEU A 6 2.69 -20.72 10.47
N THR A 7 1.69 -20.82 11.35
CA THR A 7 0.78 -19.70 11.68
C THR A 7 1.53 -18.44 12.11
N GLY A 8 1.02 -17.28 11.71
CA GLY A 8 1.59 -15.97 12.03
C GLY A 8 1.95 -15.16 10.79
N VAL A 9 2.70 -14.07 11.00
CA VAL A 9 3.15 -13.17 9.94
C VAL A 9 4.59 -13.51 9.57
N TRP A 10 4.80 -13.67 8.27
CA TRP A 10 6.10 -13.83 7.65
C TRP A 10 6.38 -12.61 6.79
N ALA A 11 7.61 -12.11 6.84
CA ALA A 11 8.04 -10.93 6.09
C ALA A 11 9.13 -11.30 5.07
N ALA A 12 9.17 -10.56 3.98
CA ALA A 12 10.28 -10.53 3.04
C ALA A 12 10.35 -9.13 2.42
N SER A 13 11.50 -8.75 1.88
CA SER A 13 11.63 -7.53 1.11
C SER A 13 12.59 -7.71 -0.05
N ARG A 14 12.45 -6.87 -1.06
CA ARG A 14 13.38 -6.80 -2.20
C ARG A 14 13.41 -5.38 -2.76
N PRO A 15 14.46 -4.99 -3.48
CA PRO A 15 14.44 -3.77 -4.28
C PRO A 15 13.31 -3.84 -5.32
N ALA A 16 12.52 -2.76 -5.43
CA ALA A 16 11.53 -2.61 -6.47
C ALA A 16 12.20 -2.56 -7.84
N VAL A 17 11.67 -3.30 -8.81
CA VAL A 17 12.15 -3.24 -10.20
C VAL A 17 11.17 -2.39 -10.99
N PHE A 18 11.48 -1.11 -11.16
CA PHE A 18 10.78 -0.31 -12.16
C PHE A 18 11.30 -0.69 -13.54
N ASP A 19 10.41 -1.09 -14.44
CA ASP A 19 10.73 -1.19 -15.87
C ASP A 19 10.84 0.25 -16.41
N ALA A 20 11.95 0.91 -16.07
CA ALA A 20 12.14 2.34 -16.18
C ALA A 20 12.41 2.71 -17.64
N ARG A 21 11.35 3.10 -18.36
CA ARG A 21 11.53 3.81 -19.64
C ARG A 21 11.51 5.33 -19.51
N TRP A 22 11.15 5.90 -18.35
CA TRP A 22 10.82 7.34 -18.26
C TRP A 22 11.24 8.12 -17.00
N VAL A 23 12.07 7.58 -16.11
CA VAL A 23 12.58 8.37 -14.95
C VAL A 23 14.11 8.27 -14.86
N PRO A 24 14.86 9.37 -15.07
CA PRO A 24 16.33 9.35 -15.06
C PRO A 24 16.98 8.95 -13.72
N ALA A 25 16.25 9.10 -12.61
CA ALA A 25 16.66 8.71 -11.27
C ALA A 25 15.42 8.37 -10.42
N ALA A 26 14.80 7.21 -10.66
CA ALA A 26 13.77 6.74 -9.73
C ALA A 26 14.44 6.46 -8.37
N PRO A 27 13.86 6.91 -7.24
CA PRO A 27 14.39 6.55 -5.93
C PRO A 27 14.39 5.03 -5.79
N ALA A 28 15.38 4.49 -5.08
CA ALA A 28 15.39 3.08 -4.73
C ALA A 28 14.22 2.79 -3.79
N ILE A 29 13.17 2.16 -4.31
CA ILE A 29 12.02 1.73 -3.51
C ILE A 29 12.25 0.29 -3.08
N THR A 30 11.85 -0.03 -1.86
CA THR A 30 11.85 -1.41 -1.34
C THR A 30 10.41 -1.91 -1.36
N GLU A 31 10.19 -3.06 -1.98
CA GLU A 31 8.93 -3.79 -1.91
C GLU A 31 8.95 -4.68 -0.67
N HIS A 32 7.88 -4.63 0.11
CA HIS A 32 7.68 -5.47 1.28
C HIS A 32 6.60 -6.51 1.00
N PHE A 33 6.82 -7.75 1.43
CA PHE A 33 5.89 -8.86 1.28
C PHE A 33 5.56 -9.43 2.65
N PHE A 34 4.27 -9.56 2.94
CA PHE A 34 3.78 -10.15 4.17
C PHE A 34 2.90 -11.35 3.85
N LEU A 35 3.42 -12.56 4.09
CA LEU A 35 2.61 -13.77 4.07
C LEU A 35 1.99 -13.95 5.45
N VAL A 36 0.67 -13.82 5.52
CA VAL A 36 -0.11 -14.03 6.73
C VAL A 36 -0.70 -15.42 6.65
N VAL A 37 -0.38 -16.28 7.62
CA VAL A 37 -0.95 -17.62 7.75
C VAL A 37 -1.82 -17.67 8.99
N SER A 38 -3.11 -17.95 8.82
CA SER A 38 -4.10 -18.03 9.90
C SER A 38 -4.77 -19.40 9.93
N LYS A 39 -5.30 -19.77 11.09
CA LYS A 39 -6.10 -20.98 11.29
C LYS A 39 -7.57 -20.62 11.19
N ARG A 40 -8.33 -21.38 10.40
CA ARG A 40 -9.79 -21.28 10.29
C ARG A 40 -10.48 -21.96 11.46
N ALA A 41 -11.78 -21.70 11.61
CA ALA A 41 -12.61 -22.31 12.65
C ALA A 41 -12.65 -23.85 12.57
N ASP A 42 -12.58 -24.42 11.36
CA ASP A 42 -12.52 -25.87 11.10
C ASP A 42 -11.13 -26.48 11.35
N GLY A 43 -10.15 -25.65 11.70
CA GLY A 43 -8.77 -26.04 11.95
C GLY A 43 -7.88 -26.09 10.73
N SER A 44 -8.40 -25.91 9.52
CA SER A 44 -7.61 -25.76 8.31
C SER A 44 -6.80 -24.46 8.32
N LEU A 45 -5.70 -24.43 7.56
CA LEU A 45 -4.87 -23.24 7.42
C LEU A 45 -5.23 -22.47 6.15
N GLU A 46 -5.16 -21.15 6.27
CA GLU A 46 -5.26 -20.24 5.15
C GLU A 46 -4.10 -19.27 5.14
N ALA A 47 -3.79 -18.76 3.96
CA ALA A 47 -2.82 -17.71 3.83
C ALA A 47 -3.18 -16.70 2.77
N PHE A 48 -2.69 -15.49 2.97
CA PHE A 48 -2.71 -14.46 1.95
C PHE A 48 -1.40 -13.68 1.97
N ILE A 49 -1.12 -12.99 0.88
CA ILE A 49 0.03 -12.09 0.75
C ILE A 49 -0.45 -10.66 0.72
N ARG A 50 0.17 -9.80 1.51
CA ARG A 50 0.13 -8.34 1.30
C ARG A 50 1.45 -7.86 0.73
N ASN A 51 1.34 -6.83 -0.07
CA ASN A 51 2.44 -6.00 -0.48
C ASN A 51 1.95 -4.54 -0.34
N PRO A 52 2.57 -3.70 0.51
CA PRO A 52 2.12 -2.33 0.70
C PRO A 52 2.31 -1.46 -0.55
N GLU A 53 3.40 -1.67 -1.29
CA GLU A 53 3.77 -0.84 -2.44
C GLU A 53 2.96 -1.18 -3.70
N HIS A 54 2.54 -2.43 -3.82
CA HIS A 54 1.84 -3.02 -4.96
C HIS A 54 0.68 -3.89 -4.52
N ASN A 55 -0.35 -4.00 -5.35
CA ASN A 55 -1.52 -4.82 -5.03
C ASN A 55 -1.32 -6.34 -5.30
N ALA A 56 -0.19 -6.92 -4.86
CA ALA A 56 0.14 -8.33 -5.09
C ALA A 56 -0.94 -9.27 -4.52
N GLY A 57 -1.57 -8.89 -3.40
CA GLY A 57 -2.64 -9.66 -2.76
C GLY A 57 -3.87 -9.90 -3.65
N ALA A 58 -4.18 -8.99 -4.58
CA ALA A 58 -5.26 -9.19 -5.55
C ALA A 58 -4.96 -10.32 -6.56
N PHE A 59 -3.68 -10.49 -6.91
CA PHE A 59 -3.24 -11.59 -7.76
C PHE A 59 -3.16 -12.90 -6.99
N PHE A 60 -2.53 -12.88 -5.81
CA PHE A 60 -2.29 -14.06 -4.99
C PHE A 60 -3.58 -14.68 -4.41
N ARG A 61 -4.54 -13.82 -4.01
CA ARG A 61 -5.79 -14.16 -3.31
C ARG A 61 -5.56 -14.90 -1.99
N THR A 62 -6.66 -15.15 -1.27
CA THR A 62 -6.63 -16.04 -0.11
C THR A 62 -6.50 -17.46 -0.61
N ARG A 63 -5.58 -18.21 -0.03
CA ARG A 63 -5.23 -19.57 -0.40
C ARG A 63 -5.43 -20.53 0.76
N SER A 64 -5.80 -21.77 0.48
CA SER A 64 -5.74 -22.85 1.45
C SER A 64 -4.33 -23.41 1.53
N VAL A 65 -3.89 -23.77 2.72
CA VAL A 65 -2.52 -24.22 2.96
C VAL A 65 -2.50 -25.71 3.32
N THR A 66 -1.75 -26.49 2.53
CA THR A 66 -1.50 -27.91 2.78
C THR A 66 -0.01 -28.12 3.08
N ILE A 67 0.30 -28.87 4.13
CA ILE A 67 1.67 -29.11 4.58
C ILE A 67 2.00 -30.60 4.42
N ASN A 68 3.01 -30.92 3.61
CA ASN A 68 3.52 -32.26 3.38
C ASN A 68 5.01 -32.31 3.73
N GLY A 69 5.33 -32.59 4.99
CA GLY A 69 6.71 -32.49 5.49
C GLY A 69 7.22 -31.05 5.44
N SER A 70 8.32 -30.79 4.72
CA SER A 70 8.85 -29.44 4.50
C SER A 70 8.16 -28.70 3.35
N ARG A 71 7.36 -29.39 2.53
CA ARG A 71 6.69 -28.78 1.36
C ARG A 71 5.37 -28.17 1.79
N ILE A 72 5.15 -26.93 1.40
CA ILE A 72 3.92 -26.16 1.64
C ILE A 72 3.27 -25.91 0.30
N ILE A 73 1.98 -26.19 0.17
CA ILE A 73 1.22 -25.98 -1.07
C ILE A 73 0.10 -25.01 -0.75
N LEU A 74 0.03 -23.91 -1.50
CA LEU A 74 -0.98 -22.87 -1.36
C LEU A 74 -1.88 -22.87 -2.58
N THR A 75 -3.12 -23.29 -2.40
CA THR A 75 -4.09 -23.50 -3.49
C THR A 75 -5.17 -22.42 -3.48
N ALA A 76 -5.63 -22.01 -4.67
CA ALA A 76 -6.76 -21.10 -4.81
C ALA A 76 -7.62 -21.52 -6.02
N PRO A 77 -8.95 -21.34 -5.99
CA PRO A 77 -9.80 -21.67 -7.13
C PRO A 77 -9.39 -20.92 -8.40
N ASN A 78 -9.31 -21.63 -9.52
CA ASN A 78 -8.97 -21.09 -10.85
C ASN A 78 -7.62 -20.34 -10.91
N ARG A 79 -6.65 -20.76 -10.10
CA ARG A 79 -5.29 -20.21 -10.08
C ARG A 79 -4.28 -21.34 -9.99
N ASP A 80 -3.10 -21.12 -10.55
CA ASP A 80 -1.97 -22.01 -10.34
C ASP A 80 -1.57 -22.03 -8.86
N ASP A 81 -1.22 -23.22 -8.39
CA ASP A 81 -0.72 -23.42 -7.04
C ASP A 81 0.61 -22.68 -6.83
N ALA A 82 0.70 -22.01 -5.69
CA ALA A 82 1.96 -21.50 -5.19
C ALA A 82 2.57 -22.58 -4.31
N VAL A 83 3.86 -22.81 -4.48
CA VAL A 83 4.59 -23.87 -3.79
C VAL A 83 5.64 -23.23 -2.91
N GLY A 84 5.71 -23.72 -1.68
CA GLY A 84 6.66 -23.31 -0.68
C GLY A 84 7.50 -24.46 -0.14
N VAL A 85 8.65 -24.11 0.43
CA VAL A 85 9.49 -25.02 1.19
C VAL A 85 9.91 -24.34 2.49
N GLY A 86 9.59 -24.99 3.61
CA GLY A 86 10.13 -24.63 4.92
C GLY A 86 11.58 -25.11 5.03
N ASN A 87 12.47 -24.19 5.39
CA ASN A 87 13.90 -24.44 5.50
C ASN A 87 14.30 -24.77 6.94
N ALA A 88 15.43 -25.46 7.12
CA ALA A 88 15.92 -25.86 8.43
C ALA A 88 16.31 -24.67 9.34
N ASP A 89 16.60 -23.50 8.75
CA ASP A 89 16.90 -22.26 9.46
C ASP A 89 15.65 -21.49 9.91
N GLY A 90 14.47 -22.08 9.75
CA GLY A 90 13.20 -21.48 10.16
C GLY A 90 12.64 -20.47 9.16
N THR A 91 13.20 -20.34 7.96
CA THR A 91 12.65 -19.50 6.89
C THR A 91 11.71 -20.28 5.96
N LEU A 92 10.94 -19.57 5.16
CA LEU A 92 10.01 -20.13 4.18
C LEU A 92 10.32 -19.56 2.80
N THR A 93 10.64 -20.40 1.82
CA THR A 93 10.78 -19.96 0.43
C THR A 93 9.48 -20.24 -0.31
N LEU A 94 8.86 -19.24 -0.94
CA LEU A 94 7.70 -19.40 -1.82
C LEU A 94 8.05 -19.06 -3.27
N SER A 95 7.51 -19.84 -4.19
CA SER A 95 7.57 -19.60 -5.63
C SER A 95 6.19 -19.25 -6.18
N LYS A 96 6.14 -18.53 -7.32
CA LYS A 96 4.92 -18.19 -8.06
C LYS A 96 3.91 -17.33 -7.27
N ILE A 97 4.39 -16.27 -6.62
CA ILE A 97 3.55 -15.42 -5.78
C ILE A 97 3.18 -14.06 -6.41
N ASP A 98 3.86 -13.69 -7.50
CA ASP A 98 3.59 -12.55 -8.38
C ASP A 98 3.96 -12.89 -9.84
N GLU A 99 3.61 -12.00 -10.76
CA GLU A 99 3.93 -12.12 -12.18
C GLU A 99 5.46 -11.94 -12.38
N GLY A 100 6.15 -12.99 -12.84
CA GLY A 100 7.61 -13.00 -12.98
C GLY A 100 8.38 -13.49 -11.74
N SER A 101 7.69 -13.96 -10.70
CA SER A 101 8.28 -14.41 -9.43
C SER A 101 9.51 -15.30 -9.58
N ARG A 102 10.66 -14.73 -9.18
CA ARG A 102 11.76 -15.49 -8.58
C ARG A 102 11.31 -15.95 -7.18
N ASP A 103 11.94 -17.00 -6.67
CA ASP A 103 11.68 -17.47 -5.31
C ASP A 103 11.87 -16.35 -4.29
N ILE A 104 10.86 -16.14 -3.43
CA ILE A 104 10.92 -15.18 -2.33
C ILE A 104 11.14 -15.94 -1.04
N ARG A 105 12.22 -15.59 -0.34
CA ARG A 105 12.54 -16.13 0.98
C ARG A 105 11.97 -15.23 2.06
N PHE A 106 11.06 -15.78 2.84
CA PHE A 106 10.43 -15.15 3.98
C PHE A 106 11.08 -15.58 5.30
N HIS A 107 11.18 -14.62 6.22
CA HIS A 107 11.52 -14.84 7.62
C HIS A 107 10.32 -14.52 8.52
N ARG A 108 10.40 -14.92 9.79
CA ARG A 108 9.41 -14.53 10.81
C ARG A 108 9.44 -13.01 10.96
N ALA A 109 8.29 -12.35 10.82
CA ALA A 109 8.24 -10.88 10.86
C ALA A 109 8.79 -10.33 12.19
N SER A 110 9.79 -9.46 12.09
CA SER A 110 10.37 -8.71 13.21
C SER A 110 9.55 -7.46 13.52
N GLU A 111 9.82 -6.79 14.65
CA GLU A 111 9.19 -5.49 14.96
C GLU A 111 9.44 -4.44 13.87
N SER A 112 10.64 -4.43 13.28
CA SER A 112 10.97 -3.54 12.16
C SER A 112 10.18 -3.86 10.89
N ASP A 113 9.85 -5.12 10.63
CA ASP A 113 9.01 -5.50 9.49
C ASP A 113 7.56 -5.08 9.74
N LEU A 114 7.08 -5.31 10.97
CA LEU A 114 5.68 -5.07 11.35
C LEU A 114 5.26 -3.60 11.24
N ARG A 115 6.20 -2.64 11.22
CA ARG A 115 5.91 -1.23 10.96
C ARG A 115 5.31 -0.97 9.56
N TRP A 116 5.63 -1.85 8.59
CA TRP A 116 5.09 -1.81 7.23
C TRP A 116 3.84 -2.69 7.10
N PHE A 117 3.57 -3.56 8.07
CA PHE A 117 2.38 -4.41 8.08
C PHE A 117 1.21 -3.77 8.83
N TYR A 118 1.47 -3.10 9.94
CA TYR A 118 0.46 -2.40 10.74
C TYR A 118 0.41 -0.90 10.43
N PRO A 119 -0.78 -0.29 10.45
CA PRO A 119 -0.95 1.12 10.08
C PRO A 119 -0.18 2.07 11.00
N SER A 120 -0.05 1.73 12.28
CA SER A 120 0.75 2.47 13.24
C SER A 120 1.20 1.55 14.37
N ALA A 121 2.36 1.83 14.95
CA ALA A 121 2.80 1.25 16.21
C ALA A 121 2.08 1.90 17.42
N ALA A 122 1.57 3.13 17.25
CA ALA A 122 0.87 3.83 18.31
C ALA A 122 -0.56 3.30 18.47
N THR A 123 -0.98 3.06 19.71
CA THR A 123 -2.35 2.63 20.06
C THR A 123 -3.33 3.78 20.22
N SER A 124 -2.84 5.02 20.26
CA SER A 124 -3.64 6.24 20.35
C SER A 124 -3.00 7.32 19.49
N TRP A 125 -3.82 8.08 18.78
CA TRP A 125 -3.37 9.22 18.00
C TRP A 125 -3.76 10.54 18.68
N THR A 126 -2.88 11.53 18.57
CA THR A 126 -3.15 12.91 18.97
C THR A 126 -2.93 13.81 17.76
N TYR A 127 -3.82 14.77 17.57
CA TYR A 127 -3.71 15.72 16.47
C TYR A 127 -2.37 16.44 16.47
N GLN A 128 -1.78 16.55 15.29
CA GLN A 128 -0.58 17.32 15.01
C GLN A 128 -0.88 18.25 13.84
N HIS A 129 -0.62 19.53 14.05
CA HIS A 129 -0.63 20.52 12.98
C HIS A 129 0.44 20.15 11.93
N PRO A 130 0.09 20.13 10.62
CA PRO A 130 1.08 19.88 9.58
C PRO A 130 2.22 20.91 9.64
N PRO A 131 3.49 20.48 9.58
CA PRO A 131 4.61 21.41 9.54
C PRO A 131 4.62 22.17 8.20
N ASP A 132 5.07 23.42 8.23
CA ASP A 132 5.44 24.14 7.02
C ASP A 132 6.80 23.61 6.55
N THR A 133 6.80 22.92 5.41
CA THR A 133 7.98 22.29 4.81
C THR A 133 8.59 23.13 3.70
N GLY A 134 7.97 24.27 3.34
CA GLY A 134 8.38 25.08 2.19
C GLY A 134 7.99 24.48 0.83
N ASP A 135 7.11 23.48 0.79
CA ASP A 135 6.63 22.82 -0.44
C ASP A 135 5.54 23.61 -1.20
N GLY A 136 5.14 24.77 -0.67
CA GLY A 136 4.12 25.65 -1.23
C GLY A 136 2.73 25.47 -0.61
N TRP A 137 2.52 24.48 0.25
CA TRP A 137 1.30 24.39 1.05
C TRP A 137 1.31 25.40 2.18
N ARG A 138 0.22 26.18 2.28
CA ARG A 138 -0.08 26.89 3.52
C ARG A 138 -0.61 25.88 4.52
N THR A 139 -0.15 25.93 5.77
CA THR A 139 -0.66 25.04 6.83
C THR A 139 -1.51 25.81 7.83
N ALA A 140 -2.46 25.13 8.46
CA ALA A 140 -3.31 25.69 9.50
C ALA A 140 -3.76 24.62 10.48
N THR A 141 -4.21 25.02 11.67
CA THR A 141 -4.82 24.07 12.61
C THR A 141 -6.24 23.70 12.18
N LEU A 142 -6.72 22.51 12.55
CA LEU A 142 -8.12 22.14 12.39
C LEU A 142 -9.07 23.19 12.97
N ARG A 143 -8.77 23.70 14.18
CA ARG A 143 -9.60 24.70 14.86
C ARG A 143 -9.67 26.03 14.10
N SER A 144 -8.55 26.53 13.58
CA SER A 144 -8.52 27.82 12.87
C SER A 144 -9.32 27.83 11.58
N VAL A 145 -9.55 26.65 10.97
CA VAL A 145 -10.43 26.51 9.80
C VAL A 145 -11.86 26.08 10.16
N GLY A 146 -12.21 26.09 11.45
CA GLY A 146 -13.54 25.72 11.94
C GLY A 146 -13.84 24.22 11.86
N MET A 147 -12.82 23.35 12.01
CA MET A 147 -12.97 21.89 12.14
C MET A 147 -12.78 21.44 13.59
N SER A 148 -13.55 20.43 14.00
CA SER A 148 -13.36 19.74 15.27
C SER A 148 -12.32 18.63 15.13
N GLU A 149 -11.46 18.47 16.14
CA GLU A 149 -10.44 17.42 16.17
C GLU A 149 -11.03 16.04 16.46
N ALA A 150 -12.12 15.96 17.24
CA ALA A 150 -12.66 14.67 17.71
C ALA A 150 -13.08 13.72 16.56
N PRO A 151 -13.81 14.16 15.51
CA PRO A 151 -14.13 13.29 14.39
C PRO A 151 -12.89 12.82 13.60
N ILE A 152 -11.86 13.67 13.52
CA ILE A 152 -10.59 13.34 12.84
C ILE A 152 -9.82 12.29 13.64
N ALA A 153 -9.79 12.43 14.96
CA ALA A 153 -9.20 11.42 15.84
C ALA A 153 -9.92 10.07 15.71
N SER A 154 -11.25 10.05 15.75
CA SER A 154 -12.03 8.83 15.55
C SER A 154 -11.79 8.18 14.19
N LEU A 155 -11.62 8.96 13.12
CA LEU A 155 -11.28 8.45 11.79
C LEU A 155 -9.91 7.77 11.81
N ILE A 156 -8.90 8.43 12.38
CA ILE A 156 -7.53 7.89 12.43
C ILE A 156 -7.48 6.64 13.31
N ASP A 157 -8.16 6.66 14.46
CA ASP A 157 -8.29 5.49 15.33
C ASP A 157 -8.96 4.32 14.60
N ALA A 158 -10.00 4.56 13.79
CA ALA A 158 -10.63 3.52 12.98
C ALA A 158 -9.66 2.92 11.95
N VAL A 159 -8.83 3.74 11.30
CA VAL A 159 -7.78 3.26 10.38
C VAL A 159 -6.75 2.41 11.14
N VAL A 160 -6.28 2.90 12.29
CA VAL A 160 -5.28 2.20 13.11
C VAL A 160 -5.81 0.87 13.66
N GLN A 161 -7.05 0.85 14.14
CA GLN A 161 -7.71 -0.34 14.70
C GLN A 161 -8.07 -1.37 13.64
N SER A 162 -8.25 -0.96 12.39
CA SER A 162 -8.59 -1.89 11.31
C SER A 162 -7.57 -3.02 11.19
N ARG A 163 -6.27 -2.78 11.47
CA ARG A 163 -5.14 -3.75 11.43
C ARG A 163 -5.08 -4.66 10.18
N ALA A 164 -5.85 -4.34 9.15
CA ALA A 164 -5.98 -5.04 7.89
C ALA A 164 -5.99 -6.60 7.99
N PRO A 165 -6.94 -7.23 8.71
CA PRO A 165 -6.93 -8.66 9.04
C PRO A 165 -7.11 -9.60 7.84
N SER A 166 -7.64 -9.11 6.72
CA SER A 166 -7.95 -9.92 5.54
C SER A 166 -7.67 -9.14 4.26
N LEU A 167 -7.36 -9.80 3.14
CA LEU A 167 -7.08 -9.14 1.86
C LEU A 167 -8.05 -8.02 1.45
N GLN A 168 -9.32 -8.13 1.85
CA GLN A 168 -10.39 -7.18 1.52
C GLN A 168 -10.39 -5.94 2.42
N SER A 169 -9.64 -5.97 3.52
CA SER A 169 -9.52 -4.83 4.44
C SER A 169 -8.87 -3.65 3.72
N PRO A 170 -9.43 -2.43 3.84
CA PRO A 170 -8.83 -1.23 3.28
C PRO A 170 -7.41 -1.04 3.78
N TYR A 171 -6.54 -0.61 2.87
CA TYR A 171 -5.13 -0.42 3.14
C TYR A 171 -4.76 1.04 2.86
N VAL A 172 -5.13 1.90 3.80
CA VAL A 172 -5.03 3.37 3.67
C VAL A 172 -3.58 3.79 3.94
N HIS A 173 -2.88 4.29 2.93
CA HIS A 173 -1.48 4.71 3.07
C HIS A 173 -1.34 6.11 3.69
N SER A 174 -2.26 7.01 3.36
CA SER A 174 -2.26 8.37 3.88
C SER A 174 -3.65 8.99 3.85
N ILE A 175 -3.83 10.03 4.67
CA ILE A 175 -4.98 10.93 4.66
C ILE A 175 -4.43 12.36 4.73
N ALA A 176 -4.75 13.15 3.72
CA ALA A 176 -4.50 14.58 3.68
C ALA A 176 -5.84 15.34 3.65
N ILE A 177 -5.93 16.43 4.41
CA ILE A 177 -7.12 17.30 4.42
C ILE A 177 -6.68 18.74 4.23
N GLU A 178 -7.23 19.35 3.18
CA GLU A 178 -7.14 20.77 2.90
C GLU A 178 -8.50 21.41 3.20
N ARG A 179 -8.50 22.58 3.85
CA ARG A 179 -9.68 23.41 4.02
C ARG A 179 -9.33 24.89 3.98
N HIS A 180 -10.07 25.66 3.18
CA HIS A 180 -9.90 27.12 3.02
C HIS A 180 -8.50 27.55 2.51
N GLY A 181 -7.92 26.77 1.62
CA GLY A 181 -6.60 26.96 1.04
C GLY A 181 -5.46 26.60 1.98
N SER A 182 -5.71 25.77 3.01
CA SER A 182 -4.70 25.39 4.00
C SER A 182 -4.74 23.89 4.31
N LEU A 183 -3.57 23.26 4.32
CA LEU A 183 -3.36 21.90 4.78
C LEU A 183 -3.51 21.84 6.29
N VAL A 184 -4.46 21.04 6.77
CA VAL A 184 -4.83 20.98 8.19
C VAL A 184 -4.60 19.62 8.81
N LEU A 185 -4.42 18.59 7.98
CA LEU A 185 -4.00 17.25 8.36
C LEU A 185 -3.15 16.68 7.23
N ASP A 186 -2.01 16.09 7.58
CA ASP A 186 -1.21 15.26 6.69
C ASP A 186 -0.68 14.07 7.49
N ARG A 187 -1.27 12.89 7.24
CA ARG A 187 -1.00 11.69 8.03
C ARG A 187 -0.71 10.49 7.14
N TYR A 188 0.39 9.82 7.45
CA TYR A 188 0.84 8.60 6.78
C TYR A 188 0.73 7.39 7.72
N PHE A 189 0.57 6.21 7.13
CA PHE A 189 0.43 4.91 7.78
C PHE A 189 1.43 3.91 7.19
N TYR A 190 1.59 2.74 7.82
CA TYR A 190 2.39 1.62 7.29
C TYR A 190 3.85 1.97 6.92
N GLY A 191 4.46 2.93 7.61
CA GLY A 191 5.83 3.36 7.32
C GLY A 191 6.00 4.28 6.10
N PHE A 192 4.91 4.61 5.40
CA PHE A 192 4.92 5.58 4.30
C PHE A 192 5.20 7.01 4.80
N SER A 193 5.60 7.87 3.87
CA SER A 193 5.92 9.29 4.10
C SER A 193 5.59 10.13 2.87
N ALA A 194 5.66 11.46 3.01
CA ALA A 194 5.38 12.41 1.94
C ALA A 194 6.25 12.23 0.69
N ASP A 195 7.51 11.84 0.88
CA ASP A 195 8.49 11.73 -0.20
C ASP A 195 8.43 10.41 -0.97
N GLN A 196 7.53 9.50 -0.58
CA GLN A 196 7.43 8.18 -1.20
C GLN A 196 6.45 8.20 -2.38
N PRO A 197 6.89 7.82 -3.61
CA PRO A 197 5.99 7.71 -4.74
C PRO A 197 4.91 6.66 -4.52
N HIS A 198 3.69 6.97 -4.96
CA HIS A 198 2.56 6.05 -4.95
C HIS A 198 1.99 5.88 -6.36
N ASP A 199 1.54 4.66 -6.69
CA ASP A 199 0.75 4.41 -7.89
C ASP A 199 -0.62 5.09 -7.76
N VAL A 200 -0.77 6.22 -8.45
CA VAL A 200 -2.01 7.02 -8.47
C VAL A 200 -3.15 6.35 -9.24
N ARG A 201 -2.87 5.31 -10.04
CA ARG A 201 -3.85 4.61 -10.90
C ARG A 201 -4.78 5.60 -11.61
N SER A 202 -6.08 5.36 -11.51
CA SER A 202 -7.11 6.20 -12.13
C SER A 202 -7.15 7.64 -11.62
N ALA A 203 -6.59 7.97 -10.46
CA ALA A 203 -6.50 9.36 -10.01
C ALA A 203 -5.64 10.21 -10.95
N GLY A 204 -4.69 9.60 -11.68
CA GLY A 204 -3.91 10.29 -12.71
C GLY A 204 -4.75 10.88 -13.85
N LYS A 205 -5.96 10.36 -14.09
CA LYS A 205 -6.86 10.87 -15.14
C LYS A 205 -7.22 12.34 -14.93
N SER A 206 -7.41 12.78 -13.68
CA SER A 206 -7.72 14.18 -13.38
C SER A 206 -6.61 15.12 -13.85
N VAL A 207 -5.35 14.73 -13.68
CA VAL A 207 -4.18 15.48 -14.15
C VAL A 207 -4.12 15.46 -15.68
N THR A 208 -4.32 14.28 -16.30
CA THR A 208 -4.39 14.17 -17.77
C THR A 208 -5.47 15.07 -18.35
N THR A 209 -6.67 15.10 -17.74
CA THR A 209 -7.77 15.97 -18.16
C THR A 209 -7.40 17.44 -18.02
N LEU A 210 -6.80 17.86 -16.89
CA LEU A 210 -6.36 19.24 -16.70
C LEU A 210 -5.38 19.68 -17.81
N LEU A 211 -4.38 18.85 -18.11
CA LEU A 211 -3.39 19.11 -19.16
C LEU A 211 -4.02 19.14 -20.56
N ALA A 212 -4.94 18.21 -20.86
CA ALA A 212 -5.65 18.20 -22.13
C ALA A 212 -6.54 19.44 -22.29
N THR A 213 -7.25 19.84 -21.23
CA THR A 213 -8.12 21.02 -21.29
C THR A 213 -7.31 22.32 -21.34
N SER A 214 -6.17 22.42 -20.66
CA SER A 214 -5.32 23.62 -20.71
C SER A 214 -4.76 23.87 -22.12
N THR A 215 -4.35 22.82 -22.83
CA THR A 215 -3.86 22.92 -24.20
C THR A 215 -4.95 23.31 -25.20
N ILE A 216 -6.19 22.86 -24.98
CA ILE A 216 -7.35 23.28 -25.78
C ILE A 216 -7.68 24.75 -25.50
N ALA A 217 -7.67 25.16 -24.23
CA ALA A 217 -7.96 26.53 -23.83
C ALA A 217 -6.90 27.55 -24.31
N SER A 218 -5.65 27.11 -24.48
CA SER A 218 -4.56 27.93 -25.01
C SER A 218 -4.56 28.05 -26.54
N ARG A 219 -5.50 27.40 -27.26
CA ARG A 219 -5.63 27.61 -28.70
C ARG A 219 -6.17 29.02 -28.98
N PRO A 220 -5.58 29.77 -29.93
CA PRO A 220 -6.13 31.05 -30.34
C PRO A 220 -7.57 30.84 -30.81
N ARG A 221 -8.50 31.61 -30.24
CA ARG A 221 -9.89 31.62 -30.69
C ARG A 221 -9.88 32.35 -32.04
N CYS A 222 -10.17 31.66 -33.15
CA CYS A 222 -10.43 32.36 -34.42
C CYS A 222 -11.66 33.25 -34.16
N SER A 223 -11.47 34.57 -34.26
CA SER A 223 -12.54 35.56 -34.24
C SER A 223 -13.44 35.31 -35.46
N SER A 224 -14.76 35.43 -35.30
CA SER A 224 -15.72 35.30 -36.40
C SER A 224 -15.57 36.37 -37.50
N ALA A 225 -14.61 37.29 -37.35
CA ALA A 225 -14.30 38.35 -38.30
C ALA A 225 -13.12 38.05 -39.26
N ASP A 226 -12.33 36.99 -39.04
CA ASP A 226 -11.15 36.71 -39.87
C ASP A 226 -11.28 35.37 -40.62
N THR A 227 -11.52 35.45 -41.92
CA THR A 227 -11.65 34.32 -42.86
C THR A 227 -10.28 33.75 -43.28
N GLN A 228 -9.29 33.68 -42.39
CA GLN A 228 -8.00 33.04 -42.67
C GLN A 228 -7.29 32.68 -41.36
N CYS A 229 -7.37 31.41 -40.96
CA CYS A 229 -6.46 30.82 -39.98
C CYS A 229 -5.57 29.84 -40.78
N GLY A 230 -4.30 30.20 -40.99
CA GLY A 230 -3.23 29.36 -41.55
C GLY A 230 -2.34 28.78 -40.48
#